data_AF-A0A0V0GKY2-F1
#
_entry.id   AF-A0A0V0GKY2-F1
#
_cell.length_a   1.000
_cell.length_b   1.000
_cell.length_c   1.000
_cell.angle_alpha   90.00
_cell.angle_beta   90.00
_cell.angle_gamma   90.00
#
_symmetry.space_group_name_H-M   'P 1'
#
loop_
_entity.id
_entity.type
_entity.pdbx_description
1 polymer ?
#
loop_
_entity_poly.entity_id
_entity_poly.type
_entity_poly.pdbx_seq_one_letter_code
_entity_poly.pdbx_strand_id
1 'polypeptide(L)' 'MTFALLAAQEIGVPSVSFRTTNACSFMCNKHLPLLIEKGILPLKDESDITNGYLDTVIDFIPSMKNLRLREFPSQ' A
#
# COMPACT_ATOMS: atom_id res chain seq x y z
N MET A 1 6.40 12.78 -2.13
CA MET A 1 7.70 12.78 -1.44
C MET A 1 7.47 12.99 0.04
N THR A 2 7.74 11.99 0.89
CA THR A 2 7.47 12.08 2.33
C THR A 2 8.44 12.99 3.08
N PHE A 3 9.70 13.10 2.62
CA PHE A 3 10.71 13.96 3.25
C PHE A 3 10.31 15.43 3.29
N ALA A 4 9.51 15.92 2.34
CA ALA A 4 9.08 17.31 2.27
C ALA A 4 8.23 17.71 3.49
N LEU A 5 7.50 16.75 4.09
CA LEU A 5 6.77 16.98 5.34
C LEU A 5 7.73 17.16 6.52
N LEU A 6 8.82 16.37 6.57
CA LEU A 6 9.85 16.50 7.60
C LEU A 6 10.56 17.85 7.48
N ALA A 7 10.97 18.23 6.27
CA ALA A 7 11.61 19.52 6.02
C ALA A 7 10.71 20.70 6.43
N ALA A 8 9.41 20.64 6.12
CA ALA A 8 8.45 21.67 6.53
C ALA A 8 8.29 21.76 8.05
N GLN A 9 8.30 20.61 8.74
CA GLN A 9 8.28 20.56 10.20
C GLN A 9 9.55 21.19 10.80
N GLU A 10 10.73 20.92 10.23
CA GLU A 10 12.01 21.49 10.69
C GLU A 10 12.05 23.02 10.59
N ILE A 11 11.48 23.59 9.52
CA ILE A 11 11.43 25.05 9.32
C ILE A 11 10.16 25.71 9.89
N GLY A 12 9.29 24.95 10.54
CA GLY A 12 8.09 25.44 11.23
C GLY A 12 6.99 25.98 10.32
N VAL A 13 6.87 25.50 9.07
CA VAL A 13 5.84 25.95 8.12
C VAL A 13 4.73 24.90 7.93
N PRO A 14 3.47 25.32 7.67
CA PRO A 14 2.41 24.40 7.29
C PRO A 14 2.76 23.63 6.01
N SER A 15 2.39 22.35 5.95
CA SER A 15 2.58 21.52 4.77
C SER A 15 1.39 20.62 4.48
N VAL A 16 1.18 20.32 3.20
CA VAL A 16 0.15 19.41 2.70
C VAL A 16 0.79 18.47 1.70
N SER A 17 0.51 17.17 1.81
CA SER A 17 0.98 16.18 0.85
C SER A 17 -0.07 15.92 -0.22
N PHE A 18 0.19 16.35 -1.44
CA PHE A 18 -0.63 15.98 -2.59
C PHE A 18 -0.18 14.63 -3.15
N ARG A 19 -1.13 13.71 -3.33
CA ARG A 19 -0.91 12.42 -3.99
C ARG A 19 -1.60 12.43 -5.34
N THR A 20 -0.82 12.23 -6.40
CA THR A 20 -1.30 12.19 -7.79
C THR A 20 -2.01 10.88 -8.13
N THR A 21 -1.81 9.85 -7.32
CA THR A 21 -2.49 8.55 -7.44
C THR A 21 -3.97 8.66 -7.09
N ASN A 22 -4.81 7.84 -7.72
CA ASN A 22 -6.22 7.75 -7.34
C ASN A 22 -6.41 7.24 -5.89
N ALA A 23 -7.64 7.38 -5.36
CA ALA A 23 -7.98 7.02 -3.99
C ALA A 23 -7.76 5.53 -3.67
N CYS A 24 -8.05 4.63 -4.61
CA CYS A 24 -7.84 3.19 -4.46
C CYS A 24 -6.35 2.86 -4.27
N SER A 25 -5.49 3.34 -5.17
CA SER A 25 -4.04 3.15 -5.09
C SER A 25 -3.45 3.79 -3.83
N PHE A 26 -3.98 4.94 -3.39
CA PHE A 26 -3.59 5.55 -2.12
C PHE A 26 -3.92 4.62 -0.93
N MET A 27 -5.13 4.05 -0.89
CA MET A 27 -5.54 3.12 0.16
C MET A 27 -4.68 1.85 0.16
N CYS A 28 -4.40 1.26 -1.00
CA CYS A 28 -3.51 0.10 -1.09
C CYS A 28 -2.12 0.41 -0.51
N ASN A 29 -1.50 1.53 -0.92
CA ASN A 29 -0.19 1.95 -0.39
C ASN A 29 -0.23 2.20 1.13
N LYS A 30 -1.28 2.85 1.63
CA LYS A 30 -1.46 3.15 3.06
C LYS A 30 -1.50 1.88 3.91
N HIS A 31 -2.04 0.79 3.37
CA HIS A 31 -2.21 -0.48 4.07
C HIS A 31 -1.11 -1.52 3.79
N LEU A 32 -0.07 -1.21 3.00
CA LEU A 32 1.06 -2.11 2.80
C LEU A 32 1.71 -2.62 4.11
N PRO A 33 1.92 -1.78 5.15
CA PRO A 33 2.47 -2.26 6.42
C PRO A 33 1.60 -3.32 7.10
N LEU A 34 0.28 -3.24 6.93
CA LEU A 34 -0.66 -4.22 7.49
C LEU A 34 -0.58 -5.57 6.76
N LEU A 35 -0.27 -5.57 5.46
CA LEU A 35 -0.02 -6.81 4.71
C LEU A 35 1.25 -7.49 5.22
N ILE A 36 2.28 -6.71 5.58
CA ILE A 36 3.53 -7.23 6.18
C ILE A 36 3.25 -7.78 7.59
N GLU A 37 2.53 -7.05 8.42
CA GLU A 37 2.14 -7.49 9.77
C GLU A 37 1.35 -8.81 9.72
N LYS A 38 0.50 -8.99 8.70
CA LYS A 38 -0.27 -10.21 8.46
C LYS A 38 0.50 -11.33 7.77
N GLY A 39 1.78 -11.12 7.43
CA GLY A 39 2.62 -12.11 6.75
C GLY A 39 2.20 -12.42 5.30
N ILE A 40 1.47 -11.51 4.66
CA ILE A 40 1.06 -11.61 3.24
C ILE A 40 2.19 -11.10 2.34
N LEU A 41 2.95 -10.11 2.83
CA LEU A 41 4.14 -9.58 2.18
C LEU A 41 5.36 -9.73 3.10
N PRO A 42 6.57 -9.89 2.54
CA PRO A 42 6.87 -10.06 1.11
C PRO A 42 6.40 -11.42 0.57
N LEU A 43 6.36 -11.58 -0.76
CA LEU A 43 6.17 -12.90 -1.38
C LEU A 43 7.31 -13.83 -0.96
N LYS A 44 7.02 -15.12 -0.85
CA LYS A 44 7.99 -16.12 -0.40
C LYS A 44 9.02 -16.41 -1.48
N ASP A 45 8.55 -16.65 -2.71
CA ASP A 45 9.37 -16.94 -3.88
C ASP A 45 8.57 -16.72 -5.18
N GLU A 46 9.22 -16.90 -6.33
CA GLU A 46 8.61 -16.70 -7.65
C GLU A 46 7.39 -17.60 -7.91
N SER A 47 7.24 -18.72 -7.18
CA SER A 47 6.08 -19.59 -7.35
C SER A 47 4.77 -18.88 -6.95
N ASP A 48 4.83 -17.92 -6.02
CA ASP A 48 3.66 -17.12 -5.60
C ASP A 48 3.04 -16.32 -6.75
N ILE A 49 3.81 -16.05 -7.81
CA ILE A 49 3.32 -15.36 -9.00
C ILE A 49 2.40 -16.26 -9.84
N THR A 50 2.64 -17.57 -9.82
CA THR A 50 1.98 -18.54 -10.72
C THR A 50 1.04 -19.51 -10.00
N ASN A 51 1.21 -19.72 -8.70
CA ASN A 51 0.46 -20.69 -7.90
C ASN A 51 -0.94 -20.19 -7.46
N GLY A 52 -1.34 -18.98 -7.87
CA GLY A 52 -2.61 -18.35 -7.49
C GLY A 52 -2.58 -17.57 -6.17
N TYR A 53 -1.43 -17.47 -5.49
CA TYR A 53 -1.30 -16.69 -4.25
C TYR A 53 -1.71 -15.23 -4.43
N LEU A 54 -1.44 -14.66 -5.59
CA LEU A 54 -1.86 -13.30 -5.94
C LEU A 54 -3.40 -13.11 -6.08
N ASP A 55 -4.19 -14.19 -6.10
CA ASP A 55 -5.66 -14.14 -6.03
C ASP A 55 -6.21 -14.03 -4.61
N THR A 56 -5.34 -14.05 -3.59
CA THR A 56 -5.74 -13.86 -2.19
C THR A 56 -6.56 -12.58 -2.05
N VAL A 57 -7.77 -12.71 -1.52
CA VAL A 57 -8.69 -11.61 -1.27
C VAL A 57 -8.25 -10.84 -0.02
N ILE A 58 -8.16 -9.52 -0.16
CA ILE A 58 -7.82 -8.58 0.91
C ILE A 58 -9.12 -7.90 1.36
N ASP A 59 -9.72 -8.40 2.43
CA ASP A 59 -11.03 -7.98 2.95
C ASP A 59 -10.95 -7.05 4.18
N PHE A 60 -9.75 -6.91 4.76
CA PHE A 60 -9.53 -6.13 5.98
C PHE A 60 -9.28 -4.64 5.73
N ILE A 61 -9.31 -4.16 4.48
CA ILE A 61 -9.19 -2.73 4.16
C ILE A 61 -10.60 -2.11 4.09
N PRO A 62 -10.91 -1.11 4.95
CA PRO A 62 -12.20 -0.46 4.93
C PRO A 62 -12.56 0.10 3.54
N SER A 63 -13.81 -0.12 3.11
CA SER A 63 -14.37 0.36 1.84
C SER A 63 -13.75 -0.24 0.56
N MET A 64 -12.77 -1.13 0.65
CA MET A 64 -12.13 -1.81 -0.48
C MET A 64 -12.66 -3.25 -0.59
N LYS A 65 -13.73 -3.45 -1.36
CA LYS A 65 -14.36 -4.77 -1.52
C LYS A 65 -13.73 -5.55 -2.67
N ASN A 66 -13.60 -6.87 -2.50
CA ASN A 66 -13.14 -7.82 -3.52
C ASN A 66 -11.75 -7.52 -4.11
N LEU A 67 -10.91 -6.79 -3.36
CA LEU A 67 -9.55 -6.47 -3.76
C LEU A 67 -8.68 -7.73 -3.65
N ARG A 68 -7.94 -8.08 -4.70
CA ARG A 68 -6.96 -9.16 -4.69
C ARG A 68 -5.55 -8.62 -4.51
N LEU A 69 -4.65 -9.46 -4.00
CA LEU A 69 -3.24 -9.10 -3.82
C LEU A 69 -2.59 -8.61 -5.13
N ARG A 70 -2.92 -9.21 -6.28
CA ARG A 70 -2.44 -8.75 -7.62
C ARG A 70 -2.81 -7.31 -7.97
N GLU A 71 -3.82 -6.72 -7.32
CA GLU A 71 -4.30 -5.37 -7.59
C GLU A 71 -3.57 -4.31 -6.74
N PHE A 72 -2.70 -4.75 -5.83
CA PHE A 72 -1.83 -3.84 -5.09
C PHE A 72 -0.74 -3.28 -6.01
N PRO A 73 -0.35 -2.01 -5.81
CA PRO A 73 0.82 -1.45 -6.49
C PRO A 73 2.06 -2.29 -6.21
N SER A 74 2.77 -2.71 -7.25
CA SER A 74 4.13 -3.23 -7.12
C SER A 74 5.03 -2.11 -6.61
N GLN A 75 5.85 -2.40 -5.60
CA GLN A 75 6.97 -1.52 -5.22
C GLN A 75 8.24 -1.91 -5.96
#